data_AF-A0A1R4KG61-F1
#
_entry.id   AF-A0A1R4KG61-F1
#
_cell.length_a   1.000
_cell.length_b   1.000
_cell.length_c   1.000
_cell.angle_alpha   90.00
_cell.angle_beta   90.00
_cell.angle_gamma   90.00
#
_symmetry.space_group_name_H-M   'P 1'
#
loop_
_entity.id
_entity.type
_entity.pdbx_description
1 polymer ?
#
loop_
_entity_poly.entity_id
_entity_poly.type
_entity_poly.pdbx_seq_one_letter_code
_entity_poly.pdbx_strand_id
1 'polypeptide(L)'
;MNPGTVSRIPFLTGPEDRLLLNEDPITFLERFDAFAEASALDPDLLLASPVVKSPLPVSVKSQAWRERFASVKPEFLWHPMMWLPEHLAFRIRYQFDDSSEPELESDDVWAIRVGLELTANGVYDPDSGTWLDVLAYHGLDKDSPVDRARIAAWIAGAADPVLDSIDLTALTLNRDDPQWSLRIALQLADDLVPAQWAMTATSIIETIETMLLQPDTDDALKRRLLEVMSQVAAVMLKSVPADPETGLDAVDTLTILADEAAHDDADVDALLDSFCDMLAVIAADYSVHVQALAEPADG
;
A
#
# COMPACT_ATOMS: atom_id res chain seq x y z
N MET A 1 -12.55 -21.82 24.96
CA MET A 1 -12.66 -20.35 24.79
C MET A 1 -14.11 -20.04 24.49
N ASN A 2 -14.72 -19.14 25.26
CA ASN A 2 -15.98 -18.54 24.84
C ASN A 2 -15.70 -17.78 23.54
N PRO A 3 -16.50 -17.91 22.47
CA PRO A 3 -16.42 -17.01 21.33
C PRO A 3 -17.00 -15.65 21.76
N GLY A 4 -16.29 -14.98 22.67
CA GLY A 4 -16.45 -13.54 22.84
C GLY A 4 -16.11 -12.91 21.50
N THR A 5 -16.95 -11.97 21.06
CA THR A 5 -16.75 -11.17 19.85
C THR A 5 -15.28 -10.78 19.76
N VAL A 6 -14.61 -11.26 18.70
CA VAL A 6 -13.22 -10.94 18.41
C VAL A 6 -13.11 -9.42 18.35
N SER A 7 -12.19 -8.83 19.13
CA SER A 7 -11.97 -7.39 19.15
C SER A 7 -11.49 -6.93 17.76
N ARG A 8 -12.09 -5.86 17.24
CA ARG A 8 -11.74 -5.28 15.95
C ARG A 8 -11.59 -3.77 16.07
N ILE A 9 -10.63 -3.21 15.34
CA ILE A 9 -10.27 -1.79 15.41
C ILE A 9 -10.37 -1.17 14.01
N PRO A 10 -11.16 -0.10 13.83
CA PRO A 10 -11.10 0.69 12.60
C PRO A 10 -9.77 1.45 12.53
N PHE A 11 -9.07 1.36 11.41
CA PHE A 11 -7.81 2.07 11.22
C PHE A 11 -7.52 2.29 9.74
N LEU A 12 -7.45 3.56 9.34
CA LEU A 12 -7.17 4.07 7.98
C LEU A 12 -8.11 3.60 6.86
N THR A 13 -9.07 2.74 7.16
CA THR A 13 -10.09 2.23 6.24
C THR A 13 -11.49 2.45 6.80
N GLY A 14 -12.49 2.45 5.92
CA GLY A 14 -13.91 2.62 6.26
C GLY A 14 -14.77 1.39 5.95
N PRO A 15 -16.06 1.39 6.33
CA PRO A 15 -17.00 0.37 5.88
C PRO A 15 -17.04 0.25 4.35
N GLU A 16 -17.19 -0.97 3.86
CA GLU A 16 -17.18 -1.36 2.43
C GLU A 16 -15.84 -1.11 1.71
N ASP A 17 -14.78 -0.78 2.45
CA ASP A 17 -13.46 -0.47 1.91
C ASP A 17 -12.68 -1.77 1.66
N ARG A 18 -12.45 -2.12 0.39
CA ARG A 18 -11.60 -3.27 0.04
C ARG A 18 -10.13 -2.88 0.11
N LEU A 19 -9.25 -3.77 0.59
CA LEU A 19 -7.81 -3.47 0.67
C LEU A 19 -7.11 -3.27 -0.67
N LEU A 20 -7.62 -3.87 -1.75
CA LEU A 20 -6.99 -3.76 -3.07
C LEU A 20 -7.48 -2.52 -3.81
N LEU A 21 -6.57 -1.92 -4.58
CA LEU A 21 -6.70 -0.66 -5.33
C LEU A 21 -6.85 0.57 -4.44
N ASN A 22 -6.28 1.69 -4.86
CA ASN A 22 -6.50 3.00 -4.27
C ASN A 22 -7.32 3.86 -5.22
N GLU A 23 -8.30 4.57 -4.67
CA GLU A 23 -9.19 5.44 -5.44
C GLU A 23 -8.66 6.86 -5.58
N ASP A 24 -7.91 7.32 -4.57
CA ASP A 24 -7.41 8.69 -4.48
C ASP A 24 -5.93 8.69 -4.06
N PRO A 25 -5.04 9.28 -4.89
CA PRO A 25 -3.61 9.34 -4.60
C PRO A 25 -3.29 10.23 -3.39
N ILE A 26 -4.13 11.21 -3.05
CA ILE A 26 -3.93 12.05 -1.86
C ILE A 26 -4.24 11.25 -0.60
N THR A 27 -5.39 10.57 -0.56
CA THR A 27 -5.74 9.64 0.53
C THR A 27 -4.68 8.55 0.68
N PHE A 28 -4.09 8.05 -0.41
CA PHE A 28 -2.99 7.09 -0.34
C PHE A 28 -1.77 7.63 0.43
N LEU A 29 -1.34 8.87 0.14
CA LEU A 29 -0.24 9.50 0.86
C LEU A 29 -0.59 9.80 2.32
N GLU A 30 -1.80 10.32 2.57
CA GLU A 30 -2.28 10.58 3.94
C GLU A 30 -2.31 9.30 4.78
N ARG A 31 -2.72 8.17 4.19
CA ARG A 31 -2.68 6.85 4.84
C ARG A 31 -1.26 6.39 5.11
N PHE A 32 -0.32 6.64 4.19
CA PHE A 32 1.09 6.34 4.41
C PHE A 32 1.64 7.09 5.63
N ASP A 33 1.47 8.42 5.64
CA ASP A 33 1.95 9.26 6.73
C ASP A 33 1.28 8.91 8.06
N ALA A 34 -0.04 8.71 8.06
CA ALA A 34 -0.77 8.35 9.28
C ALA A 34 -0.37 6.96 9.80
N PHE A 35 -0.06 6.00 8.94
CA PHE A 35 0.46 4.70 9.36
C PHE A 35 1.87 4.82 9.96
N ALA A 36 2.76 5.55 9.28
CA ALA A 36 4.13 5.78 9.75
C ALA A 36 4.12 6.50 11.11
N GLU A 37 3.29 7.53 11.27
CA GLU A 37 3.13 8.26 12.54
C GLU A 37 2.55 7.37 13.64
N ALA A 38 1.48 6.63 13.36
CA ALA A 38 0.80 5.79 14.33
C ALA A 38 1.68 4.63 14.80
N SER A 39 2.46 4.04 13.89
CA SER A 39 3.37 2.93 14.18
C SER A 39 4.71 3.37 14.75
N ALA A 40 5.19 4.56 14.38
CA ALA A 40 6.59 4.99 14.51
C ALA A 40 7.60 4.06 13.82
N LEU A 41 7.15 3.29 12.81
CA LEU A 41 8.08 2.62 11.91
C LEU A 41 8.85 3.65 11.10
N ASP A 42 10.12 3.35 10.86
CA ASP A 42 10.92 4.06 9.89
C ASP A 42 10.22 3.96 8.52
N PRO A 43 9.94 5.07 7.82
CA PRO A 43 9.35 5.05 6.48
C PRO A 43 10.08 4.15 5.49
N ASP A 44 11.41 3.98 5.63
CA ASP A 44 12.21 3.08 4.78
C ASP A 44 11.87 1.60 5.00
N LEU A 45 11.18 1.28 6.09
CA LEU A 45 10.67 -0.06 6.40
C LEU A 45 9.20 -0.23 6.02
N LEU A 46 8.61 0.72 5.28
CA LEU A 46 7.24 0.65 4.77
C LEU A 46 7.26 0.62 3.24
N LEU A 47 6.55 -0.33 2.65
CA LEU A 47 6.25 -0.32 1.23
C LEU A 47 4.95 0.47 1.00
N ALA A 48 5.09 1.53 0.19
CA ALA A 48 3.98 2.21 -0.46
C ALA A 48 3.73 1.55 -1.83
N SER A 49 2.72 0.67 -1.91
CA SER A 49 2.28 0.10 -3.19
C SER A 49 0.88 0.63 -3.52
N PRO A 50 0.68 1.25 -4.68
CA PRO A 50 -0.59 1.89 -5.02
C PRO A 50 -1.71 0.89 -5.26
N VAL A 51 -1.41 -0.42 -5.37
CA VAL A 51 -2.44 -1.47 -5.51
C VAL A 51 -3.00 -1.97 -4.18
N VAL A 52 -2.54 -1.44 -3.04
CA VAL A 52 -3.10 -1.76 -1.70
C VAL A 52 -3.30 -0.49 -0.88
N LYS A 53 -4.45 -0.37 -0.20
CA LYS A 53 -4.84 0.82 0.58
C LYS A 53 -4.01 1.06 1.83
N SER A 54 -3.38 0.03 2.38
CA SER A 54 -2.63 0.12 3.62
C SER A 54 -1.14 -0.11 3.39
N PRO A 55 -0.26 0.77 3.91
CA PRO A 55 1.19 0.58 3.83
C PRO A 55 1.64 -0.75 4.43
N LEU A 56 2.61 -1.40 3.80
CA LEU A 56 3.04 -2.73 4.23
C LEU A 56 4.42 -2.69 4.90
N PRO A 57 4.53 -3.04 6.19
CA PRO A 57 5.81 -3.21 6.84
C PRO A 57 6.69 -4.25 6.15
N VAL A 58 7.86 -3.85 5.70
CA VAL A 58 8.84 -4.72 5.06
C VAL A 58 9.69 -5.39 6.13
N SER A 59 9.54 -6.71 6.25
CA SER A 59 10.35 -7.49 7.19
C SER A 59 11.77 -7.70 6.66
N VAL A 60 12.77 -7.41 7.49
CA VAL A 60 14.17 -7.74 7.23
C VAL A 60 14.50 -9.07 7.90
N LYS A 61 15.15 -9.99 7.20
CA LYS A 61 15.65 -11.25 7.80
C LYS A 61 16.81 -10.94 8.76
N SER A 62 16.46 -10.69 10.03
CA SER A 62 17.42 -10.53 11.15
C SER A 62 17.46 -11.79 12.02
N GLN A 63 18.62 -12.12 12.59
CA GLN A 63 18.74 -13.15 13.64
C GLN A 63 18.02 -12.72 14.94
N ALA A 64 17.76 -11.43 15.11
CA ALA A 64 16.98 -10.87 16.19
C ALA A 64 15.69 -10.27 15.62
N TRP A 65 14.73 -11.14 15.28
CA TRP A 65 13.43 -10.76 14.68
C TRP A 65 12.69 -9.65 15.44
N ARG A 66 12.94 -9.48 16.75
CA ARG A 66 12.38 -8.41 17.59
C ARG A 66 12.94 -7.02 17.27
N GLU A 67 14.09 -6.91 16.62
CA GLU A 67 14.67 -5.63 16.17
C GLU A 67 13.74 -4.88 15.22
N ARG A 68 12.85 -5.59 14.50
CA ARG A 68 11.82 -4.97 13.66
C ARG A 68 10.84 -4.08 14.45
N PHE A 69 10.78 -4.24 15.77
CA PHE A 69 9.93 -3.46 16.67
C PHE A 69 10.68 -2.37 17.43
N ALA A 70 11.99 -2.21 17.21
CA ALA A 70 12.81 -1.32 18.03
C ALA A 70 12.34 0.15 17.99
N SER A 71 11.79 0.59 16.85
CA SER A 71 11.20 1.94 16.70
C SER A 71 9.68 1.98 16.91
N VAL A 72 9.01 0.83 17.00
CA VAL A 72 7.55 0.74 16.99
C VAL A 72 6.97 1.19 18.33
N LYS A 73 5.91 2.00 18.29
CA LYS A 73 5.12 2.34 19.48
C LYS A 73 4.50 1.08 20.08
N PRO A 74 4.72 0.77 21.38
CA PRO A 74 4.17 -0.43 22.03
C PRO A 74 2.66 -0.59 21.84
N GLU A 75 1.92 0.50 21.91
CA GLU A 75 0.48 0.56 21.72
C GLU A 75 0.02 0.32 20.28
N PHE A 76 0.90 0.29 19.28
CA PHE A 76 0.56 -0.04 17.89
C PHE A 76 0.68 -1.53 17.58
N LEU A 77 1.29 -2.32 18.47
CA LEU A 77 1.44 -3.77 18.28
C LEU A 77 0.12 -4.55 18.30
N TRP A 78 -1.05 -3.90 18.42
CA TRP A 78 -2.33 -4.55 18.13
C TRP A 78 -2.49 -4.85 16.63
N HIS A 79 -1.84 -4.09 15.75
CA HIS A 79 -2.10 -4.15 14.31
C HIS A 79 -1.56 -5.46 13.70
N PRO A 80 -2.36 -6.22 12.92
CA PRO A 80 -1.94 -7.51 12.37
C PRO A 80 -0.67 -7.49 11.53
N MET A 81 -0.42 -6.38 10.82
CA MET A 81 0.78 -6.23 9.99
C MET A 81 2.09 -6.26 10.79
N MET A 82 2.05 -6.00 12.11
CA MET A 82 3.21 -6.14 12.99
C MET A 82 3.58 -7.62 13.22
N TRP A 83 2.66 -8.54 12.90
CA TRP A 83 2.73 -9.96 13.22
C TRP A 83 2.58 -10.85 11.98
N LEU A 84 2.88 -10.31 10.79
CA LEU A 84 2.83 -11.12 9.57
C LEU A 84 3.74 -12.36 9.72
N PRO A 85 3.21 -13.57 9.47
CA PRO A 85 3.98 -14.79 9.48
C PRO A 85 4.93 -14.83 8.28
N GLU A 86 5.98 -15.65 8.35
CA GLU A 86 7.07 -15.66 7.34
C GLU A 86 6.57 -15.79 5.90
N HIS A 87 5.54 -16.61 5.66
CA HIS A 87 5.00 -16.80 4.31
C HIS A 87 4.35 -15.55 3.73
N LEU A 88 3.88 -14.60 4.55
CA LEU A 88 3.37 -13.30 4.11
C LEU A 88 4.40 -12.19 4.25
N ALA A 89 5.25 -12.24 5.27
CA ALA A 89 6.23 -11.20 5.56
C ALA A 89 7.35 -11.12 4.51
N PHE A 90 7.60 -12.20 3.76
CA PHE A 90 8.65 -12.26 2.76
C PHE A 90 8.11 -12.49 1.35
N ARG A 91 8.81 -11.87 0.38
CA ARG A 91 8.63 -12.11 -1.05
C ARG A 91 9.05 -13.54 -1.39
N ILE A 92 8.26 -14.19 -2.24
CA ILE A 92 8.46 -15.60 -2.62
C ILE A 92 9.24 -15.67 -3.93
N ARG A 93 10.14 -16.66 -4.06
CA ARG A 93 10.67 -17.05 -5.37
C ARG A 93 9.77 -18.10 -5.99
N TYR A 94 9.34 -17.87 -7.21
CA TYR A 94 8.39 -18.71 -7.93
C TYR A 94 8.85 -18.95 -9.36
N GLN A 95 8.28 -19.96 -10.00
CA GLN A 95 8.68 -20.38 -11.34
C GLN A 95 7.40 -20.65 -12.14
N PHE A 96 7.27 -20.05 -13.31
CA PHE A 96 6.04 -20.15 -14.13
C PHE A 96 5.91 -21.52 -14.80
N ASP A 97 7.04 -22.10 -15.20
CA ASP A 97 7.14 -23.46 -15.72
C ASP A 97 8.50 -24.06 -15.35
N ASP A 98 8.66 -25.39 -15.45
CA ASP A 98 9.91 -26.08 -15.07
C ASP A 98 11.16 -25.62 -15.85
N SER A 99 10.98 -24.83 -16.92
CA SER A 99 12.05 -24.33 -17.80
C SER A 99 12.39 -22.84 -17.62
N SER A 100 11.55 -22.06 -16.93
CA SER A 100 11.82 -20.65 -16.63
C SER A 100 12.81 -20.51 -15.48
N GLU A 101 13.61 -19.43 -15.44
CA GLU A 101 14.38 -19.15 -14.22
C GLU A 101 13.43 -18.78 -13.08
N PRO A 102 13.74 -19.11 -11.81
CA PRO A 102 12.95 -18.67 -10.68
C PRO A 102 12.99 -17.16 -10.52
N GLU A 103 11.82 -16.53 -10.60
CA GLU A 103 11.63 -15.10 -10.42
C GLU A 103 11.33 -14.77 -8.97
N LEU A 104 11.75 -13.58 -8.54
CA LEU A 104 11.34 -13.04 -7.25
C LEU A 104 10.03 -12.30 -7.44
N GLU A 105 9.07 -12.53 -6.55
CA GLU A 105 7.84 -11.77 -6.46
C GLU A 105 8.11 -10.25 -6.42
N SER A 106 7.42 -9.52 -7.30
CA SER A 106 7.47 -8.06 -7.35
C SER A 106 6.76 -7.45 -6.13
N ASP A 107 7.03 -6.18 -5.85
CA ASP A 107 6.42 -5.48 -4.72
C ASP A 107 4.89 -5.42 -4.82
N ASP A 108 4.35 -5.23 -6.03
CA ASP A 108 2.90 -5.16 -6.24
C ASP A 108 2.24 -6.54 -6.12
N VAL A 109 2.86 -7.60 -6.67
CA VAL A 109 2.34 -8.98 -6.49
C VAL A 109 2.37 -9.37 -5.00
N TRP A 110 3.45 -9.03 -4.30
CA TRP A 110 3.56 -9.25 -2.86
C TRP A 110 2.48 -8.49 -2.10
N ALA A 111 2.25 -7.22 -2.43
CA ALA A 111 1.22 -6.41 -1.78
C ALA A 111 -0.18 -6.99 -2.00
N ILE A 112 -0.52 -7.35 -3.24
CA ILE A 112 -1.80 -7.99 -3.59
C ILE A 112 -1.97 -9.29 -2.79
N ARG A 113 -0.93 -10.14 -2.74
CA ARG A 113 -0.96 -11.41 -2.00
C ARG A 113 -1.24 -11.20 -0.51
N VAL A 114 -0.57 -10.23 0.12
CA VAL A 114 -0.82 -9.87 1.51
C VAL A 114 -2.26 -9.38 1.70
N GLY A 115 -2.75 -8.49 0.83
CA GLY A 115 -4.13 -8.00 0.88
C GLY A 115 -5.19 -9.11 0.75
N LEU A 116 -4.97 -10.06 -0.16
CA LEU A 116 -5.84 -11.23 -0.37
C LEU A 116 -5.89 -12.11 0.89
N GLU A 117 -4.74 -12.46 1.45
CA GLU A 117 -4.65 -13.35 2.62
C GLU A 117 -5.23 -12.71 3.87
N LEU A 118 -5.00 -11.42 4.09
CA LEU A 118 -5.57 -10.71 5.24
C LEU A 118 -7.09 -10.59 5.14
N THR A 119 -7.62 -10.38 3.93
CA THR A 119 -9.07 -10.28 3.69
C THR A 119 -9.75 -11.65 3.77
N ALA A 120 -9.24 -12.65 3.04
CA ALA A 120 -9.87 -13.98 2.93
C ALA A 120 -9.95 -14.70 4.28
N ASN A 121 -9.01 -14.43 5.19
CA ASN A 121 -8.95 -15.04 6.50
C ASN A 121 -9.57 -14.18 7.63
N GLY A 122 -10.24 -13.07 7.29
CA GLY A 122 -10.93 -12.20 8.25
C GLY A 122 -10.02 -11.42 9.20
N VAL A 123 -8.71 -11.38 8.93
CA VAL A 123 -7.76 -10.53 9.64
C VAL A 123 -8.08 -9.07 9.35
N TYR A 124 -8.47 -8.77 8.11
CA TYR A 124 -9.16 -7.57 7.71
C TYR A 124 -10.62 -7.90 7.34
N ASP A 125 -11.55 -7.02 7.69
CA ASP A 125 -12.97 -7.15 7.35
C ASP A 125 -13.41 -5.94 6.51
N PRO A 126 -13.65 -6.14 5.20
CA PRO A 126 -14.01 -5.05 4.30
C PRO A 126 -15.41 -4.50 4.57
N ASP A 127 -16.33 -5.29 5.10
CA ASP A 127 -17.71 -4.82 5.33
C ASP A 127 -17.74 -3.73 6.41
N SER A 128 -16.95 -3.93 7.47
CA SER A 128 -16.84 -2.96 8.58
C SER A 128 -15.64 -2.01 8.47
N GLY A 129 -14.67 -2.30 7.60
CA GLY A 129 -13.43 -1.52 7.50
C GLY A 129 -12.51 -1.68 8.69
N THR A 130 -12.52 -2.84 9.34
CA THR A 130 -11.83 -3.05 10.62
C THR A 130 -10.80 -4.16 10.56
N TRP A 131 -9.79 -4.04 11.42
CA TRP A 131 -8.70 -5.00 11.58
C TRP A 131 -8.89 -5.84 12.84
N LEU A 132 -8.44 -7.08 12.81
CA LEU A 132 -8.29 -7.92 14.00
C LEU A 132 -7.34 -7.25 15.00
N ASP A 133 -7.77 -7.10 16.26
CA ASP A 133 -6.86 -6.72 17.34
C ASP A 133 -6.07 -7.95 17.81
N VAL A 134 -4.83 -8.08 17.37
CA VAL A 134 -3.97 -9.23 17.67
C VAL A 134 -3.68 -9.33 19.17
N LEU A 135 -3.45 -8.20 19.84
CA LEU A 135 -3.17 -8.22 21.28
C LEU A 135 -4.39 -8.73 22.05
N ALA A 136 -5.58 -8.20 21.76
CA ALA A 136 -6.80 -8.66 22.41
C ALA A 136 -7.13 -10.12 22.07
N TYR A 137 -6.85 -10.57 20.84
CA TYR A 137 -6.99 -11.98 20.43
C TYR A 137 -6.15 -12.92 21.30
N HIS A 138 -4.97 -12.46 21.75
CA HIS A 138 -4.09 -13.18 22.66
C HIS A 138 -4.28 -12.81 24.15
N GLY A 139 -5.33 -12.06 24.48
CA GLY A 139 -5.70 -11.71 25.86
C GLY A 139 -4.86 -10.58 26.49
N LEU A 140 -4.23 -9.74 25.67
CA LEU A 140 -3.52 -8.53 26.09
C LEU A 140 -4.37 -7.29 25.77
N ASP A 141 -4.42 -6.34 26.70
CA ASP A 141 -5.15 -5.09 26.50
C ASP A 141 -4.17 -3.93 26.23
N LYS A 142 -4.19 -3.38 25.01
CA LYS A 142 -3.33 -2.24 24.62
C LYS A 142 -3.57 -0.97 25.46
N ASP A 143 -4.77 -0.84 26.04
CA ASP A 143 -5.15 0.32 26.86
C ASP A 143 -4.85 0.10 28.35
N SER A 144 -4.46 -1.12 28.75
CA SER A 144 -4.00 -1.47 30.10
C SER A 144 -2.58 -0.99 30.37
N PRO A 145 -2.32 -0.17 31.42
CA PRO A 145 -0.97 0.22 31.80
C PRO A 145 -0.04 -0.95 32.11
N VAL A 146 -0.61 -2.07 32.59
CA VAL A 146 0.16 -3.28 32.95
C VAL A 146 0.64 -3.98 31.69
N ASP A 147 -0.24 -4.20 30.71
CA ASP A 147 0.14 -4.86 29.47
C ASP A 147 1.04 -3.96 28.61
N ARG A 148 0.83 -2.63 28.60
CA ARG A 148 1.79 -1.70 27.98
C ARG A 148 3.19 -1.81 28.57
N ALA A 149 3.31 -1.93 29.90
CA ALA A 149 4.61 -2.12 30.53
C ALA A 149 5.25 -3.46 30.16
N ARG A 150 4.45 -4.53 30.03
CA ARG A 150 4.92 -5.85 29.54
C ARG A 150 5.42 -5.77 28.10
N ILE A 151 4.66 -5.14 27.22
CA ILE A 151 5.01 -4.96 25.81
C ILE A 151 6.28 -4.13 25.68
N ALA A 152 6.40 -3.02 26.40
CA ALA A 152 7.61 -2.18 26.38
C ALA A 152 8.85 -2.95 26.88
N ALA A 153 8.70 -3.74 27.95
CA ALA A 153 9.79 -4.60 28.44
C ALA A 153 10.18 -5.67 27.41
N TRP A 154 9.20 -6.24 26.70
CA TRP A 154 9.41 -7.24 25.66
C TRP A 154 10.12 -6.66 24.43
N ILE A 155 9.74 -5.46 23.97
CA ILE A 155 10.45 -4.70 22.93
C ILE A 155 11.90 -4.45 23.35
N ALA A 156 12.14 -4.11 24.62
CA ALA A 156 13.48 -3.93 25.19
C ALA A 156 14.27 -5.25 25.36
N GLY A 157 13.72 -6.39 24.94
CA GLY A 157 14.40 -7.69 24.90
C GLY A 157 14.01 -8.67 26.01
N ALA A 158 13.11 -8.30 26.93
CA ALA A 158 12.59 -9.24 27.92
C ALA A 158 11.80 -10.37 27.23
N ALA A 159 11.78 -11.57 27.84
CA ALA A 159 10.91 -12.63 27.39
C ALA A 159 9.47 -12.38 27.88
N ASP A 160 8.49 -12.65 27.04
CA ASP A 160 7.07 -12.66 27.41
C ASP A 160 6.41 -13.85 26.71
N PRO A 161 5.98 -14.89 27.44
CA PRO A 161 5.48 -16.12 26.83
C PRO A 161 4.28 -15.92 25.91
N VAL A 162 3.48 -14.88 26.12
CA VAL A 162 2.32 -14.59 25.26
C VAL A 162 2.82 -13.95 23.97
N LEU A 163 3.57 -12.85 24.06
CA LEU A 163 4.07 -12.11 22.90
C LEU A 163 5.02 -12.97 22.03
N ASP A 164 5.83 -13.82 22.66
CA ASP A 164 6.72 -14.76 21.98
C ASP A 164 5.99 -15.89 21.26
N SER A 165 4.72 -16.12 21.59
CA SER A 165 3.88 -17.16 20.99
C SER A 165 2.94 -16.66 19.90
N ILE A 166 2.89 -15.34 19.66
CA ILE A 166 2.01 -14.78 18.63
C ILE A 166 2.51 -15.22 17.26
N ASP A 167 1.68 -16.03 16.59
CA ASP A 167 1.90 -16.51 15.23
C ASP A 167 0.55 -16.58 14.52
N LEU A 168 0.38 -15.75 13.49
CA LEU A 168 -0.85 -15.70 12.70
C LEU A 168 -0.89 -16.76 11.59
N THR A 169 0.11 -17.64 11.48
CA THR A 169 0.17 -18.70 10.44
C THR A 169 -1.08 -19.57 10.47
N ALA A 170 -1.61 -19.92 11.64
CA ALA A 170 -2.81 -20.74 11.73
C ALA A 170 -4.09 -20.05 11.22
N LEU A 171 -4.11 -18.71 11.22
CA LEU A 171 -5.22 -17.93 10.66
C LEU A 171 -5.07 -17.71 9.17
N THR A 172 -3.85 -17.57 8.67
CA THR A 172 -3.58 -17.08 7.31
C THR A 172 -3.19 -18.19 6.34
N LEU A 173 -2.48 -19.23 6.78
CA LEU A 173 -2.01 -20.28 5.89
C LEU A 173 -3.12 -21.28 5.54
N ASN A 174 -3.56 -21.27 4.28
CA ASN A 174 -4.33 -22.38 3.73
C ASN A 174 -3.41 -23.60 3.54
N ARG A 175 -3.60 -24.63 4.35
CA ARG A 175 -2.75 -25.85 4.32
C ARG A 175 -3.03 -26.76 3.13
N ASP A 176 -4.23 -26.69 2.56
CA ASP A 176 -4.63 -27.54 1.44
C ASP A 176 -4.13 -26.97 0.10
N ASP A 177 -4.00 -25.64 0.00
CA ASP A 177 -3.37 -24.95 -1.13
C ASP A 177 -2.48 -23.79 -0.63
N PRO A 178 -1.25 -24.03 -0.18
CA PRO A 178 -0.36 -22.99 0.36
C PRO A 178 0.05 -21.89 -0.63
N GLN A 179 -0.19 -22.09 -1.94
CA GLN A 179 0.19 -21.15 -2.99
C GLN A 179 -1.03 -20.49 -3.65
N TRP A 180 -2.23 -20.71 -3.12
CA TRP A 180 -3.48 -20.17 -3.67
C TRP A 180 -3.40 -18.67 -3.91
N SER A 181 -2.89 -17.93 -2.93
CA SER A 181 -2.85 -16.47 -2.93
C SER A 181 -1.80 -15.92 -3.88
N LEU A 182 -0.65 -16.59 -4.03
CA LEU A 182 0.37 -16.21 -5.01
C LEU A 182 -0.15 -16.37 -6.44
N ARG A 183 -0.80 -17.50 -6.74
CA ARG A 183 -1.36 -17.74 -8.08
C ARG A 183 -2.41 -16.69 -8.44
N ILE A 184 -3.30 -16.37 -7.51
CA ILE A 184 -4.32 -15.33 -7.71
C ILE A 184 -3.67 -13.95 -7.81
N ALA A 185 -2.69 -13.63 -6.96
CA ALA A 185 -2.01 -12.34 -7.00
C ALA A 185 -1.28 -12.10 -8.34
N LEU A 186 -0.62 -13.12 -8.89
CA LEU A 186 0.00 -13.05 -10.21
C LEU A 186 -1.05 -12.79 -11.30
N GLN A 187 -2.16 -13.50 -11.27
CA GLN A 187 -3.25 -13.30 -12.24
C GLN A 187 -3.86 -11.91 -12.12
N LEU A 188 -4.09 -11.42 -10.89
CA LEU A 188 -4.69 -10.12 -10.66
C LEU A 188 -3.74 -8.97 -10.94
N ALA A 189 -2.43 -9.13 -10.78
CA ALA A 189 -1.47 -8.05 -10.99
C ALA A 189 -1.52 -7.50 -12.43
N ASP A 190 -1.74 -8.38 -13.42
CA ASP A 190 -1.86 -8.01 -14.83
C ASP A 190 -3.05 -7.08 -15.11
N ASP A 191 -4.07 -7.08 -14.25
CA ASP A 191 -5.26 -6.23 -14.37
C ASP A 191 -5.23 -5.06 -13.38
N LEU A 192 -4.92 -5.33 -12.12
CA LEU A 192 -4.99 -4.35 -11.03
C LEU A 192 -3.90 -3.29 -11.15
N VAL A 193 -2.67 -3.65 -11.53
CA VAL A 193 -1.57 -2.69 -11.61
C VAL A 193 -1.82 -1.67 -12.74
N PRO A 194 -2.16 -2.09 -13.98
CA PRO A 194 -2.51 -1.14 -15.02
C PRO A 194 -3.77 -0.32 -14.73
N ALA A 195 -4.81 -0.94 -14.15
CA ALA A 195 -5.99 -0.20 -13.73
C ALA A 195 -5.64 0.90 -12.71
N GLN A 196 -4.76 0.60 -11.76
CA GLN A 196 -4.30 1.57 -10.77
C GLN A 196 -3.54 2.74 -11.42
N TRP A 197 -2.77 2.51 -12.49
CA TRP A 197 -2.13 3.61 -13.22
C TRP A 197 -3.15 4.56 -13.83
N ALA A 198 -4.16 4.03 -14.51
CA ALA A 198 -5.23 4.85 -15.10
C ALA A 198 -6.03 5.62 -14.05
N MET A 199 -6.39 4.97 -12.94
CA MET A 199 -7.11 5.60 -11.83
C MET A 199 -6.29 6.72 -11.20
N THR A 200 -5.00 6.48 -10.96
CA THR A 200 -4.08 7.46 -10.38
C THR A 200 -3.92 8.67 -11.31
N ALA A 201 -3.65 8.45 -12.59
CA ALA A 201 -3.46 9.52 -13.56
C ALA A 201 -4.74 10.38 -13.69
N THR A 202 -5.90 9.73 -13.78
CA THR A 202 -7.21 10.42 -13.83
C THR A 202 -7.43 11.27 -12.57
N SER A 203 -7.20 10.71 -11.39
CA SER A 203 -7.42 11.42 -10.13
C SER A 203 -6.47 12.60 -9.92
N ILE A 204 -5.21 12.50 -10.37
CA ILE A 204 -4.28 13.63 -10.36
C ILE A 204 -4.77 14.76 -11.27
N ILE A 205 -5.21 14.45 -12.50
CA ILE A 205 -5.78 15.44 -13.44
C ILE A 205 -6.98 16.14 -12.80
N GLU A 206 -7.96 15.38 -12.30
CA GLU A 206 -9.16 15.92 -11.67
C GLU A 206 -8.83 16.83 -10.47
N THR A 207 -7.83 16.46 -9.68
CA THR A 207 -7.35 17.25 -8.55
C THR A 207 -6.75 18.58 -9.01
N ILE A 208 -5.89 18.56 -10.04
CA ILE A 208 -5.29 19.76 -10.62
C ILE A 208 -6.38 20.67 -11.19
N GLU A 209 -7.26 20.15 -12.06
CA GLU A 209 -8.34 20.91 -12.67
C GLU A 209 -9.25 21.55 -11.62
N THR A 210 -9.62 20.82 -10.57
CA THR A 210 -10.44 21.33 -9.47
C THR A 210 -9.76 22.49 -8.73
N MET A 211 -8.44 22.40 -8.53
CA MET A 211 -7.66 23.47 -7.90
C MET A 211 -7.53 24.69 -8.81
N LEU A 212 -7.29 24.50 -10.11
CA LEU A 212 -7.18 25.59 -11.09
C LEU A 212 -8.47 26.39 -11.25
N LEU A 213 -9.63 25.80 -10.97
CA LEU A 213 -10.92 26.50 -10.95
C LEU A 213 -11.08 27.48 -9.77
N GLN A 214 -10.20 27.44 -8.77
CA GLN A 214 -10.28 28.36 -7.62
C GLN A 214 -9.87 29.79 -8.05
N PRO A 215 -10.62 30.82 -7.64
CA PRO A 215 -10.43 32.21 -8.10
C PRO A 215 -9.11 32.84 -7.66
N ASP A 216 -8.48 32.31 -6.61
CA ASP A 216 -7.23 32.81 -6.03
C ASP A 216 -5.99 32.00 -6.48
N THR A 217 -6.13 31.19 -7.55
CA THR A 217 -5.01 30.40 -8.07
C THR A 217 -3.99 31.29 -8.77
N ASP A 218 -2.83 31.47 -8.14
CA ASP A 218 -1.68 32.18 -8.71
C ASP A 218 -0.59 31.21 -9.18
N ASP A 219 0.43 31.75 -9.87
CA ASP A 219 1.51 30.94 -10.42
C ASP A 219 2.35 30.25 -9.34
N ALA A 220 2.40 30.81 -8.12
CA ALA A 220 3.09 30.17 -7.00
C ALA A 220 2.37 28.90 -6.55
N LEU A 221 1.03 28.95 -6.46
CA LEU A 221 0.22 27.77 -6.18
C LEU A 221 0.31 26.73 -7.29
N LYS A 222 0.27 27.16 -8.57
CA LYS A 222 0.42 26.26 -9.72
C LYS A 222 1.75 25.51 -9.70
N ARG A 223 2.87 26.21 -9.44
CA ARG A 223 4.20 25.59 -9.29
C ARG A 223 4.20 24.56 -8.17
N ARG A 224 3.60 24.90 -7.03
CA ARG A 224 3.50 23.98 -5.89
C ARG A 224 2.66 22.75 -6.20
N LEU A 225 1.54 22.92 -6.92
CA LEU A 225 0.71 21.80 -7.36
C LEU A 225 1.49 20.88 -8.29
N LEU A 226 2.18 21.42 -9.29
CA LEU A 226 3.00 20.63 -10.21
C LEU A 226 4.12 19.88 -9.48
N GLU A 227 4.83 20.53 -8.56
CA GLU A 227 5.85 19.89 -7.73
C GLU A 227 5.29 18.70 -6.93
N VAL A 228 4.21 18.93 -6.18
CA VAL A 228 3.61 17.90 -5.31
C VAL A 228 3.04 16.76 -6.15
N MET A 229 2.27 17.05 -7.19
CA MET A 229 1.63 16.03 -8.04
C MET A 229 2.66 15.24 -8.84
N SER A 230 3.79 15.83 -9.21
CA SER A 230 4.89 15.09 -9.84
C SER A 230 5.55 14.12 -8.88
N GLN A 231 5.73 14.48 -7.61
CA GLN A 231 6.22 13.55 -6.58
C GLN A 231 5.24 12.40 -6.35
N VAL A 232 3.94 12.70 -6.28
CA VAL A 232 2.88 11.70 -6.15
C VAL A 232 2.91 10.74 -7.36
N ALA A 233 2.93 11.28 -8.57
CA ALA A 233 2.98 10.52 -9.81
C ALA A 233 4.25 9.66 -9.88
N ALA A 234 5.41 10.18 -9.49
CA ALA A 234 6.67 9.44 -9.49
C ALA A 234 6.64 8.21 -8.57
N VAL A 235 5.90 8.27 -7.45
CA VAL A 235 5.73 7.12 -6.56
C VAL A 235 4.72 6.12 -7.12
N MET A 236 3.56 6.61 -7.55
CA MET A 236 2.41 5.76 -7.87
C MET A 236 2.42 5.23 -9.32
N LEU A 237 3.16 5.86 -10.21
CA LEU A 237 3.29 5.48 -11.63
C LEU A 237 4.67 4.91 -11.98
N LYS A 238 5.53 4.64 -10.98
CA LYS A 238 6.91 4.13 -11.18
C LYS A 238 7.03 2.83 -11.99
N SER A 239 5.94 2.06 -12.08
CA SER A 239 5.90 0.78 -12.79
C SER A 239 5.28 0.89 -14.18
N VAL A 240 4.80 2.08 -14.58
CA VAL A 240 4.34 2.32 -15.96
C VAL A 240 5.51 2.07 -16.91
N PRO A 241 5.36 1.18 -17.91
CA PRO A 241 6.43 0.92 -18.86
C PRO A 241 6.68 2.16 -19.72
N ALA A 242 7.95 2.35 -20.11
CA ALA A 242 8.30 3.36 -21.09
C ALA A 242 7.53 3.17 -22.40
N ASP A 243 7.20 4.29 -23.04
CA ASP A 243 6.46 4.28 -24.31
C ASP A 243 7.22 3.45 -25.36
N PRO A 244 6.57 2.47 -26.01
CA PRO A 244 7.26 1.52 -26.89
C PRO A 244 7.75 2.14 -28.20
N GLU A 245 7.19 3.27 -28.63
CA GLU A 245 7.54 3.93 -29.89
C GLU A 245 8.69 4.93 -29.72
N THR A 246 8.67 5.68 -28.62
CA THR A 246 9.58 6.78 -28.31
C THR A 246 10.67 6.39 -27.31
N GLY A 247 10.43 5.34 -26.51
CA GLY A 247 11.30 4.92 -25.41
C GLY A 247 11.28 5.88 -24.21
N LEU A 248 10.33 6.82 -24.17
CA LEU A 248 10.23 7.81 -23.10
C LEU A 248 9.62 7.19 -21.85
N ASP A 249 10.29 7.38 -20.72
CA ASP A 249 9.77 7.05 -19.40
C ASP A 249 8.84 8.17 -18.91
N ALA A 250 7.62 7.79 -18.53
CA ALA A 250 6.62 8.75 -18.10
C ALA A 250 7.02 9.45 -16.80
N VAL A 251 7.59 8.72 -15.83
CA VAL A 251 7.98 9.29 -14.54
C VAL A 251 9.17 10.23 -14.68
N ASP A 252 10.16 9.88 -15.50
CA ASP A 252 11.27 10.78 -15.82
C ASP A 252 10.75 12.07 -16.46
N THR A 253 9.81 11.96 -17.39
CA THR A 253 9.22 13.13 -18.06
C THR A 253 8.46 14.03 -17.09
N LEU A 254 7.61 13.45 -16.24
CA LEU A 254 6.86 14.19 -15.22
C LEU A 254 7.80 14.89 -14.22
N THR A 255 8.90 14.22 -13.84
CA THR A 255 9.93 14.79 -12.94
C THR A 255 10.64 15.98 -13.59
N ILE A 256 11.00 15.88 -14.88
CA ILE A 256 11.60 16.98 -15.63
C ILE A 256 10.67 18.20 -15.67
N LEU A 257 9.37 18.01 -15.91
CA LEU A 257 8.39 19.11 -15.93
C LEU A 257 8.32 19.85 -14.58
N ALA A 258 8.37 19.13 -13.46
CA ALA A 258 8.42 19.73 -12.13
C ALA A 258 9.73 20.50 -11.87
N ASP A 259 10.87 19.95 -12.29
CA ASP A 259 12.16 20.61 -12.16
C ASP A 259 12.23 21.90 -13.01
N GLU A 260 11.65 21.89 -14.22
CA GLU A 260 11.52 23.08 -15.06
C GLU A 260 10.66 24.15 -14.37
N ALA A 261 9.56 23.75 -13.72
CA ALA A 261 8.68 24.65 -12.99
C ALA A 261 9.33 25.32 -11.76
N ALA A 262 10.51 24.87 -11.32
CA ALA A 262 11.27 25.53 -10.27
C ALA A 262 11.97 26.83 -10.73
N HIS A 263 12.03 27.10 -12.05
CA HIS A 263 12.69 28.29 -12.59
C HIS A 263 11.75 29.50 -12.65
N ASP A 264 12.20 30.67 -12.18
CA ASP A 264 11.38 31.89 -12.07
C ASP A 264 10.76 32.37 -13.40
N ASP A 265 11.37 32.04 -14.54
CA ASP A 265 10.93 32.41 -15.89
C ASP A 265 10.10 31.33 -16.60
N ALA A 266 9.85 30.19 -15.95
CA ALA A 266 9.07 29.10 -16.53
C ALA A 266 7.61 29.52 -16.78
N ASP A 267 7.08 29.09 -17.93
CA ASP A 267 5.66 29.19 -18.27
C ASP A 267 4.91 28.03 -17.59
N VAL A 268 4.43 28.29 -16.38
CA VAL A 268 3.82 27.27 -15.51
C VAL A 268 2.53 26.73 -16.11
N ASP A 269 1.78 27.56 -16.84
CA ASP A 269 0.56 27.11 -17.51
C ASP A 269 0.89 26.08 -18.60
N ALA A 270 1.90 26.35 -19.43
CA ALA A 270 2.34 25.41 -20.46
C ALA A 270 2.90 24.09 -19.86
N LEU A 271 3.59 24.17 -18.72
CA LEU A 271 4.11 22.98 -18.03
C LEU A 271 2.99 22.15 -17.41
N LEU A 272 1.97 22.79 -16.81
CA LEU A 272 0.79 22.11 -16.29
C LEU A 272 -0.01 21.43 -17.40
N ASP A 273 -0.21 22.10 -18.54
CA ASP A 273 -0.87 21.51 -19.71
C ASP A 273 -0.11 20.26 -20.17
N SER A 274 1.23 20.36 -20.30
CA SER A 274 2.08 19.22 -20.69
C SER A 274 2.03 18.06 -19.68
N PHE A 275 1.96 18.38 -18.38
CA PHE A 275 1.85 17.41 -17.31
C PHE A 275 0.51 16.67 -17.37
N CYS A 276 -0.60 17.40 -17.50
CA CYS A 276 -1.93 16.82 -17.64
C CYS A 276 -2.08 16.01 -18.94
N ASP A 277 -1.52 16.46 -20.06
CA ASP A 277 -1.54 15.73 -21.32
C ASP A 277 -0.83 14.37 -21.20
N MET A 278 0.33 14.33 -20.54
CA MET A 278 1.05 13.07 -20.30
C MET A 278 0.23 12.11 -19.42
N LEU A 279 -0.36 12.61 -18.33
CA LEU A 279 -1.24 11.80 -17.49
C LEU A 279 -2.48 11.33 -18.26
N ALA A 280 -3.03 12.14 -19.17
CA ALA A 280 -4.19 11.79 -19.97
C ALA A 280 -3.89 10.63 -20.94
N VAL A 281 -2.66 10.57 -21.48
CA VAL A 281 -2.20 9.42 -22.28
C VAL A 281 -2.18 8.15 -21.43
N ILE A 282 -1.57 8.19 -20.24
CA ILE A 282 -1.54 7.04 -19.31
C ILE A 282 -2.96 6.60 -18.95
N ALA A 283 -3.83 7.55 -18.61
CA ALA A 283 -5.23 7.27 -18.29
C ALA A 283 -5.95 6.58 -19.45
N ALA A 284 -5.76 7.06 -20.68
CA ALA A 284 -6.39 6.50 -21.87
C ALA A 284 -5.88 5.08 -22.17
N ASP A 285 -4.57 4.88 -22.19
CA ASP A 285 -3.93 3.62 -22.58
C ASP A 285 -4.33 2.46 -21.66
N TYR A 286 -4.47 2.73 -20.36
CA TYR A 286 -4.79 1.70 -19.36
C TYR A 286 -6.25 1.68 -18.91
N SER A 287 -7.11 2.56 -19.46
CA SER A 287 -8.54 2.64 -19.12
C SER A 287 -9.31 1.32 -19.34
N VAL A 288 -8.85 0.48 -20.28
CA VAL A 288 -9.45 -0.83 -20.57
C VAL A 288 -9.43 -1.75 -19.34
N HIS A 289 -8.38 -1.66 -18.51
CA HIS A 289 -8.27 -2.49 -17.30
C HIS A 289 -9.25 -2.00 -16.22
N VAL A 290 -9.48 -0.69 -16.10
CA VAL A 290 -10.50 -0.13 -15.20
C VAL A 290 -11.89 -0.60 -15.60
N GLN A 291 -12.19 -0.61 -16.90
CA GLN A 291 -13.48 -1.09 -17.43
C GLN A 291 -13.68 -2.58 -17.15
N ALA A 292 -12.65 -3.40 -17.35
CA ALA A 292 -12.71 -4.84 -17.07
C ALA A 292 -13.01 -5.16 -15.59
N LEU A 293 -12.56 -4.30 -14.66
CA LEU A 293 -12.87 -4.44 -13.23
C LEU A 293 -14.30 -4.00 -12.85
N ALA A 294 -14.90 -3.11 -13.65
CA ALA A 294 -16.25 -2.58 -13.42
C ALA A 294 -17.34 -3.49 -14.03
N GLU A 295 -17.00 -4.30 -15.02
CA GLU A 295 -17.92 -5.29 -15.59
C GLU A 295 -18.16 -6.42 -14.57
N PRO A 296 -19.42 -6.76 -14.25
CA PRO A 296 -19.69 -7.94 -13.47
C PRO A 296 -19.14 -9.15 -14.22
N ALA A 297 -18.37 -10.00 -13.55
CA ALA A 297 -17.95 -11.27 -14.12
C ALA A 297 -19.20 -12.00 -14.63
N ASP A 298 -19.36 -12.12 -15.94
CA ASP A 298 -20.38 -12.95 -16.55
C ASP A 298 -20.07 -14.41 -16.15
N GLY A 299 -20.73 -14.91 -15.08
CA GLY A 299 -20.60 -16.30 -14.62
C GLY A 299 -21.01 -16.55 -13.18
#